data_AF-A0A497MLU0-F1
#
_entry.id   AF-A0A497MLU0-F1
#
_cell.length_a   1.000
_cell.length_b   1.000
_cell.length_c   1.000
_cell.angle_alpha   90.00
_cell.angle_beta   90.00
_cell.angle_gamma   90.00
#
_symmetry.space_group_name_H-M   'P 1'
#
loop_
_entity.id
_entity.type
_entity.pdbx_description
1 polymer ?
#
loop_
_entity_poly.entity_id
_entity_poly.type
_entity_poly.pdbx_seq_one_letter_code
_entity_poly.pdbx_strand_id
1 'polypeptide(L)'
;MFAMFADGSQIAQLFPEGDYGWILNVILYLFFIVFIFYGQRIQMYVMLKEVEGSLLRLKYIKDEGRKIAIETIKEIGKPEKDPAERVDRFLEYFAISPESMDPAGIVWKLEHILDVRDTRFKDEVKLMAPAADEIQINNLENTLEAALALNYIYKVVRHYYILGKRTLSLYIIMQLQMILPLVMREAEAYASALKAFAYGQPIGDGAGALVAAKLMHGYEKRKISKDCVAATVPLEGRTAYVIKAEGPGGNVGKPGDAIKTIIEENSGKIASIIVVDAALKLEGEKPGAVAEGIGVAIGGPGVEKFKVEESLLKYRIPINA
;
A
#
# COMPACT_ATOMS: atom_id res chain seq x y z
N MET A 1 16.11 3.89 -39.57
CA MET A 1 15.51 4.01 -40.91
C MET A 1 14.13 4.64 -40.75
N PHE A 2 14.07 5.98 -40.78
CA PHE A 2 12.93 6.84 -41.10
C PHE A 2 13.44 8.28 -40.93
N ALA A 3 14.18 8.75 -41.93
CA ALA A 3 14.50 10.16 -42.08
C ALA A 3 13.39 10.77 -42.93
N MET A 4 12.41 11.40 -42.29
CA MET A 4 11.50 12.30 -42.99
C MET A 4 12.21 13.65 -43.07
N PHE A 5 12.74 13.93 -44.25
CA PHE A 5 13.24 15.26 -44.62
C PHE A 5 12.09 16.26 -44.48
N ALA A 6 12.16 17.12 -43.48
CA ALA A 6 11.38 18.35 -43.48
C ALA A 6 11.99 19.24 -44.56
N ASP A 7 11.24 19.38 -45.66
CA ASP A 7 11.54 20.27 -46.76
C ASP A 7 11.68 21.70 -46.21
N GLY A 8 12.89 22.28 -46.30
CA GLY A 8 13.21 23.62 -45.81
C GLY A 8 12.38 24.73 -46.46
N SER A 9 11.66 24.42 -47.54
CA SER A 9 10.73 25.34 -48.21
C SER A 9 9.45 25.64 -47.43
N GLN A 10 8.99 24.74 -46.55
CA GLN A 10 7.75 24.98 -45.77
C GLN A 10 7.96 25.85 -44.53
N ILE A 11 9.19 25.89 -43.99
CA ILE A 11 9.54 26.82 -42.90
C ILE A 11 9.77 28.23 -43.45
N ALA A 12 10.20 28.36 -44.70
CA ALA A 12 10.37 29.65 -45.39
C ALA A 12 9.03 30.36 -45.68
N GLN A 13 7.93 29.62 -45.85
CA GLN A 13 6.59 30.19 -46.10
C GLN A 13 5.88 30.72 -44.84
N LEU A 14 6.43 30.52 -43.64
CA LEU A 14 5.89 31.08 -42.39
C LEU A 14 6.28 32.55 -42.17
N PHE A 15 7.12 33.11 -43.03
CA PHE A 15 7.59 34.49 -42.95
C PHE A 15 7.00 35.31 -44.11
N PRO A 16 6.15 36.31 -43.85
CA PRO A 16 5.57 37.13 -44.91
C PRO A 16 6.67 37.90 -45.63
N GLU A 17 6.86 37.65 -46.93
CA GLU A 17 7.68 38.48 -47.83
C GLU A 17 6.95 39.80 -48.14
N GLY A 18 6.79 40.64 -47.12
CA GLY A 18 6.25 41.99 -47.25
C GLY A 18 7.03 42.96 -46.37
N ASP A 19 6.86 44.26 -46.63
CA ASP A 19 7.54 45.37 -45.93
C ASP A 19 7.30 45.41 -44.40
N TYR A 20 6.40 44.55 -43.89
CA TYR A 20 6.10 44.35 -42.46
C TYR A 20 6.56 42.99 -41.90
N GLY A 21 7.09 42.08 -42.73
CA GLY A 21 7.56 40.75 -42.34
C GLY A 21 8.77 40.77 -41.41
N TRP A 22 9.63 41.78 -41.53
CA TRP A 22 10.75 42.00 -40.61
C TRP A 22 10.28 42.42 -39.21
N ILE A 23 9.17 43.17 -39.09
CA ILE A 23 8.56 43.53 -37.81
C ILE A 23 8.03 42.29 -37.11
N LEU A 24 7.35 41.41 -37.85
CA LEU A 24 6.88 40.13 -37.31
C LEU A 24 8.03 39.24 -36.84
N ASN A 25 9.13 39.18 -37.60
CA ASN A 25 10.35 38.47 -37.23
C ASN A 25 10.97 39.02 -35.94
N VAL A 26 11.09 40.35 -35.82
CA VAL A 26 11.62 41.01 -34.62
C VAL A 26 10.74 40.71 -33.40
N ILE A 27 9.42 40.77 -33.54
CA ILE A 27 8.47 40.42 -32.47
C ILE A 27 8.63 38.95 -32.07
N LEU A 28 8.73 38.04 -33.04
CA LEU A 28 8.90 36.61 -32.79
C LEU A 28 10.23 36.32 -32.08
N TYR A 29 11.34 36.93 -32.51
CA TYR A 29 12.63 36.78 -31.84
C TYR A 29 12.60 37.34 -30.42
N LEU A 30 11.96 38.49 -30.21
CA LEU A 30 11.81 39.08 -28.88
C LEU A 30 10.95 38.18 -27.97
N PHE A 31 9.90 37.57 -28.51
CA PHE A 31 9.11 36.55 -27.82
C PHE A 31 9.95 35.31 -27.44
N PHE A 32 10.75 34.76 -28.37
CA PHE A 32 11.64 33.63 -28.09
C PHE A 32 12.69 33.97 -27.02
N ILE A 33 13.29 35.16 -27.08
CA ILE A 33 14.25 35.63 -26.08
C ILE A 33 13.60 35.67 -24.69
N VAL A 34 12.41 36.28 -24.58
CA VAL A 34 11.64 36.29 -23.34
C VAL A 34 11.34 34.86 -22.88
N PHE A 35 10.93 33.97 -23.78
CA PHE A 35 10.60 32.58 -23.43
C PHE A 35 11.84 31.77 -23.01
N ILE A 36 13.02 32.01 -23.57
CA ILE A 36 14.25 31.34 -23.15
C ILE A 36 14.62 31.74 -21.71
N PHE A 37 14.48 33.02 -21.36
CA PHE A 37 14.84 33.50 -20.02
C PHE A 37 13.75 33.24 -18.96
N TYR A 38 12.47 33.27 -19.34
CA TYR A 38 11.34 33.18 -18.41
C TYR A 38 10.53 31.90 -18.52
N GLY A 39 10.64 31.14 -19.60
CA GLY A 39 9.88 29.92 -19.85
C GLY A 39 10.04 28.89 -18.74
N GLN A 40 11.28 28.71 -18.24
CA GLN A 40 11.55 27.82 -17.11
C GLN A 40 10.83 28.26 -15.81
N ARG A 41 10.76 29.58 -15.56
CA ARG A 41 10.07 30.13 -14.38
C ARG A 41 8.56 30.02 -14.51
N ILE A 42 8.03 30.26 -15.72
CA ILE A 42 6.61 30.11 -16.03
C ILE A 42 6.20 28.64 -15.87
N GLN A 43 6.96 27.72 -16.46
CA GLN A 43 6.75 26.28 -16.35
C GLN A 43 6.74 25.84 -14.87
N MET A 44 7.74 26.27 -14.09
CA MET A 44 7.80 25.99 -12.65
C MET A 44 6.56 26.50 -11.90
N TYR A 45 6.10 27.71 -12.20
CA TYR A 45 4.91 28.28 -11.58
C TYR A 45 3.64 27.46 -11.87
N VAL A 46 3.46 27.04 -13.12
CA VAL A 46 2.35 26.17 -13.53
C VAL A 46 2.41 24.84 -12.77
N MET A 47 3.58 24.19 -12.75
CA MET A 47 3.77 22.92 -12.04
C MET A 47 3.48 23.05 -10.54
N LEU A 48 3.95 24.13 -9.90
CA LEU A 48 3.68 24.38 -8.48
C LEU A 48 2.19 24.50 -8.18
N LYS A 49 1.41 25.13 -9.08
CA LYS A 49 -0.04 25.28 -8.91
C LYS A 49 -0.77 23.95 -9.04
N GLU A 50 -0.35 23.09 -9.97
CA GLU A 50 -0.91 21.72 -10.11
C GLU A 50 -0.60 20.86 -8.88
N VAL A 51 0.65 20.91 -8.40
CA VAL A 51 1.06 20.21 -7.18
C VAL A 51 0.28 20.73 -5.97
N GLU A 52 0.09 22.04 -5.86
CA GLU A 52 -0.68 22.66 -4.78
C GLU A 52 -2.14 22.18 -4.76
N GLY A 53 -2.79 22.09 -5.93
CA GLY A 53 -4.14 21.52 -6.02
C GLY A 53 -4.21 20.07 -5.54
N SER A 54 -3.25 19.23 -5.96
CA SER A 54 -3.17 17.84 -5.49
C SER A 54 -2.89 17.75 -4.00
N LEU A 55 -2.02 18.61 -3.47
CA LEU A 55 -1.71 18.68 -2.04
C LEU A 55 -2.93 19.08 -1.19
N LEU A 56 -3.76 20.01 -1.67
CA LEU A 56 -5.02 20.36 -1.01
C LEU A 56 -5.98 19.17 -0.96
N ARG A 57 -6.04 18.37 -2.04
CA ARG A 57 -6.84 17.15 -2.08
C ARG A 57 -6.32 16.10 -1.10
N LEU A 58 -5.00 15.87 -1.05
CA LEU A 58 -4.38 14.99 -0.05
C LEU A 58 -4.66 15.45 1.38
N LYS A 59 -4.62 16.77 1.64
CA LYS A 59 -4.97 17.33 2.95
C LYS A 59 -6.39 16.97 3.33
N TYR A 60 -7.35 17.15 2.41
CA TYR A 60 -8.75 16.80 2.63
C TYR A 60 -8.92 15.31 2.92
N ILE A 61 -8.33 14.42 2.10
CA ILE A 61 -8.40 12.97 2.30
C ILE A 61 -7.83 12.58 3.67
N LYS A 62 -6.69 13.17 4.06
CA LYS A 62 -6.03 12.95 5.34
C LYS A 62 -6.89 13.42 6.52
N ASP A 63 -7.48 14.62 6.42
CA ASP A 63 -8.35 15.17 7.46
C ASP A 63 -9.66 14.35 7.58
N GLU A 64 -10.22 13.86 6.47
CA GLU A 64 -11.37 12.96 6.45
C GLU A 64 -11.04 11.60 7.09
N GLY A 65 -9.90 10.99 6.75
CA GLY A 65 -9.46 9.73 7.35
C GLY A 65 -9.28 9.84 8.87
N ARG A 66 -8.65 10.93 9.35
CA ARG A 66 -8.55 11.24 10.78
C ARG A 66 -9.93 11.37 11.43
N LYS A 67 -10.85 12.09 10.78
CA LYS A 67 -12.21 12.28 11.29
C LYS A 67 -12.94 10.94 11.43
N ILE A 68 -12.92 10.10 10.39
CA ILE A 68 -13.55 8.77 10.40
C ILE A 68 -12.98 7.91 11.53
N ALA A 69 -11.66 7.89 11.72
CA ALA A 69 -11.04 7.14 12.82
C ALA A 69 -11.56 7.58 14.20
N ILE A 70 -11.65 8.89 14.44
CA ILE A 70 -12.17 9.45 15.71
C ILE A 70 -13.65 9.10 15.90
N GLU A 71 -14.47 9.25 14.85
CA GLU A 71 -15.90 8.93 14.91
C GLU A 71 -16.14 7.44 15.18
N THR A 72 -15.42 6.57 14.47
CA THR A 72 -15.51 5.11 14.65
C THR A 72 -15.11 4.68 16.07
N ILE A 73 -14.05 5.27 16.63
CA ILE A 73 -13.64 5.03 18.03
C ILE A 73 -14.72 5.47 19.00
N LYS A 74 -15.36 6.63 18.77
CA LYS A 74 -16.43 7.14 19.63
C LYS A 74 -17.67 6.24 19.60
N GLU A 75 -18.03 5.76 18.41
CA GLU A 75 -19.19 4.90 18.20
C GLU A 75 -19.00 3.51 18.82
N ILE A 76 -17.87 2.86 18.55
CA ILE A 76 -17.59 1.49 18.98
C ILE A 76 -17.06 1.45 20.43
N GLY A 77 -16.05 2.27 20.70
CA GLY A 77 -15.24 2.21 21.91
C GLY A 77 -15.82 2.92 23.12
N LYS A 78 -16.77 3.85 22.90
CA LYS A 78 -17.43 4.68 23.93
C LYS A 78 -16.46 5.19 25.01
N PRO A 79 -15.36 5.88 24.62
CA PRO A 79 -14.38 6.37 25.58
C PRO A 79 -14.97 7.44 26.50
N GLU A 80 -14.49 7.49 27.75
CA GLU A 80 -14.90 8.50 28.74
C GLU A 80 -14.42 9.93 28.39
N LYS A 81 -13.35 10.04 27.60
CA LYS A 81 -12.72 11.30 27.18
C LYS A 81 -12.60 11.35 25.67
N ASP A 82 -12.45 12.56 25.12
CA ASP A 82 -12.25 12.74 23.68
C ASP A 82 -10.95 12.05 23.21
N PRO A 83 -11.01 11.05 22.30
CA PRO A 83 -9.84 10.31 21.85
C PRO A 83 -8.95 11.10 20.86
N ALA A 84 -9.38 12.28 20.42
CA ALA A 84 -8.74 13.04 19.34
C ALA A 84 -7.23 13.26 19.54
N GLU A 85 -6.80 13.67 20.73
CA GLU A 85 -5.37 13.90 21.02
C GLU A 85 -4.56 12.60 21.00
N ARG A 86 -5.15 11.49 21.45
CA ARG A 86 -4.48 10.18 21.42
C ARG A 86 -4.38 9.65 19.99
N VAL A 87 -5.42 9.85 19.18
CA VAL A 87 -5.39 9.56 17.74
C VAL A 87 -4.27 10.38 17.09
N ASP A 88 -4.16 11.68 17.36
CA ASP A 88 -3.08 12.51 16.79
C ASP A 88 -1.68 11.99 17.11
N ARG A 89 -1.46 11.54 18.35
CA ARG A 89 -0.18 10.90 18.72
C ARG A 89 0.02 9.56 18.01
N PHE A 90 -1.04 8.76 17.85
CA PHE A 90 -0.96 7.49 17.13
C PHE A 90 -0.55 7.71 15.67
N LEU A 91 -1.11 8.71 14.98
CA LEU A 91 -0.81 9.03 13.58
C LEU A 91 0.65 9.49 13.34
N GLU A 92 1.37 9.80 14.41
CA GLU A 92 2.77 10.20 14.40
C GLU A 92 3.72 9.04 14.81
N TYR A 93 3.17 7.86 15.12
CA TYR A 93 3.96 6.69 15.49
C TYR A 93 4.75 6.14 14.28
N PHE A 94 5.96 5.66 14.55
CA PHE A 94 6.78 4.95 13.57
C PHE A 94 7.58 3.84 14.23
N ALA A 95 7.88 2.79 13.47
CA ALA A 95 8.82 1.75 13.84
C ALA A 95 10.10 1.90 13.02
N ILE A 96 11.25 1.64 13.64
CA ILE A 96 12.54 1.68 12.96
C ILE A 96 12.92 0.24 12.60
N SER A 97 13.26 0.02 11.33
CA SER A 97 13.73 -1.28 10.84
C SER A 97 15.05 -1.69 11.52
N PRO A 98 15.30 -3.00 11.69
CA PRO A 98 16.56 -3.46 12.27
C PRO A 98 17.75 -3.12 11.37
N GLU A 99 18.95 -3.06 11.96
CA GLU A 99 20.20 -2.83 11.23
C GLU A 99 20.48 -3.97 10.24
N SER A 100 20.85 -3.58 9.02
CA SER A 100 21.09 -4.46 7.88
C SER A 100 22.50 -5.07 7.84
N MET A 101 23.43 -4.56 8.65
CA MET A 101 24.81 -5.06 8.74
C MET A 101 24.92 -6.53 9.20
N ASP A 102 23.89 -7.09 9.85
CA ASP A 102 23.81 -8.52 10.21
C ASP A 102 22.73 -9.23 9.37
N PRO A 103 23.08 -9.76 8.19
CA PRO A 103 22.11 -10.39 7.30
C PRO A 103 21.55 -11.72 7.84
N ALA A 104 22.28 -12.42 8.70
CA ALA A 104 21.90 -13.76 9.15
C ALA A 104 20.76 -13.72 10.17
N GLY A 105 20.72 -12.69 11.02
CA GLY A 105 19.70 -12.52 12.06
C GLY A 105 18.60 -11.51 11.74
N ILE A 106 18.65 -10.83 10.58
CA ILE A 106 17.77 -9.67 10.31
C ILE A 106 16.28 -10.02 10.34
N VAL A 107 15.90 -11.20 9.84
CA VAL A 107 14.50 -11.62 9.73
C VAL A 107 13.86 -11.76 11.11
N TRP A 108 14.54 -12.42 12.05
CA TRP A 108 14.04 -12.62 13.41
C TRP A 108 14.00 -11.32 14.22
N LYS A 109 14.93 -10.39 13.97
CA LYS A 109 14.89 -9.05 14.56
C LYS A 109 13.71 -8.24 14.01
N LEU A 110 13.46 -8.33 12.70
CA LEU A 110 12.34 -7.67 12.05
C LEU A 110 11.02 -8.22 12.60
N GLU A 111 10.89 -9.54 12.73
CA GLU A 111 9.73 -10.18 13.34
C GLU A 111 9.45 -9.63 14.73
N HIS A 112 10.46 -9.59 15.60
CA HIS A 112 10.29 -9.07 16.96
C HIS A 112 9.79 -7.62 16.97
N ILE A 113 10.33 -6.76 16.10
CA ILE A 113 9.89 -5.36 15.98
C ILE A 113 8.43 -5.28 15.50
N LEU A 114 8.05 -6.11 14.54
CA LEU A 114 6.67 -6.17 14.04
C LEU A 114 5.69 -6.66 15.13
N ASP A 115 6.06 -7.67 15.91
CA ASP A 115 5.26 -8.17 17.04
C ASP A 115 5.08 -7.11 18.13
N VAL A 116 6.13 -6.37 18.45
CA VAL A 116 6.07 -5.26 19.41
C VAL A 116 5.17 -4.15 18.88
N ARG A 117 5.26 -3.83 17.59
CA ARG A 117 4.41 -2.81 16.94
C ARG A 117 2.93 -3.22 16.99
N ASP A 118 2.60 -4.44 16.56
CA ASP A 118 1.22 -5.00 16.59
C ASP A 118 0.65 -4.97 18.01
N THR A 119 1.40 -5.47 19.00
CA THR A 119 0.97 -5.47 20.40
C THR A 119 0.69 -4.05 20.90
N ARG A 120 1.60 -3.11 20.62
CA ARG A 120 1.44 -1.72 21.04
C ARG A 120 0.25 -1.05 20.36
N PHE A 121 -0.01 -1.37 19.10
CA PHE A 121 -1.14 -0.80 18.36
C PHE A 121 -2.47 -1.26 18.95
N LYS A 122 -2.61 -2.56 19.20
CA LYS A 122 -3.78 -3.12 19.89
C LYS A 122 -3.98 -2.54 21.30
N ASP A 123 -2.89 -2.33 22.05
CA ASP A 123 -2.98 -1.73 23.37
C ASP A 123 -3.40 -0.25 23.33
N GLU A 124 -2.90 0.54 22.36
CA GLU A 124 -3.37 1.90 22.13
C GLU A 124 -4.86 1.95 21.75
N VAL A 125 -5.32 1.01 20.91
CA VAL A 125 -6.74 0.87 20.57
C VAL A 125 -7.57 0.57 21.80
N LYS A 126 -7.18 -0.39 22.65
CA LYS A 126 -7.91 -0.72 23.90
C LYS A 126 -8.05 0.48 24.84
N LEU A 127 -7.01 1.33 24.91
CA LEU A 127 -7.06 2.56 25.70
C LEU A 127 -8.01 3.61 25.11
N MET A 128 -8.15 3.66 23.78
CA MET A 128 -9.07 4.56 23.08
C MET A 128 -10.50 4.02 22.99
N ALA A 129 -10.68 2.71 23.03
CA ALA A 129 -11.94 2.02 22.78
C ALA A 129 -12.16 0.88 23.80
N PRO A 130 -12.37 1.21 25.09
CA PRO A 130 -12.46 0.21 26.16
C PRO A 130 -13.67 -0.74 26.02
N ALA A 131 -14.72 -0.35 25.31
CA ALA A 131 -15.90 -1.18 25.08
C ALA A 131 -15.82 -2.10 23.85
N ALA A 132 -14.73 -2.02 23.07
CA ALA A 132 -14.58 -2.80 21.84
C ALA A 132 -14.25 -4.28 22.13
N ASP A 133 -14.88 -5.19 21.39
CA ASP A 133 -14.50 -6.61 21.35
C ASP A 133 -13.21 -6.85 20.54
N GLU A 134 -12.70 -8.08 20.52
CA GLU A 134 -11.45 -8.42 19.85
C GLU A 134 -11.50 -8.18 18.32
N ILE A 135 -12.63 -8.45 17.67
CA ILE A 135 -12.80 -8.21 16.23
C ILE A 135 -12.80 -6.71 15.95
N GLN A 136 -13.51 -5.95 16.77
CA GLN A 136 -13.59 -4.50 16.71
C GLN A 136 -12.23 -3.85 16.97
N ILE A 137 -11.44 -4.39 17.91
CA ILE A 137 -10.07 -3.91 18.17
C ILE A 137 -9.21 -4.04 16.91
N ASN A 138 -9.20 -5.21 16.26
CA ASN A 138 -8.43 -5.43 15.03
C ASN A 138 -8.90 -4.50 13.88
N ASN A 139 -10.21 -4.27 13.76
CA ASN A 139 -10.75 -3.36 12.74
C ASN A 139 -10.41 -1.90 13.03
N LEU A 140 -10.46 -1.47 14.29
CA LEU A 140 -10.07 -0.13 14.71
C LEU A 140 -8.57 0.11 14.54
N GLU A 141 -7.74 -0.90 14.84
CA GLU A 141 -6.31 -0.90 14.56
C GLU A 141 -6.06 -0.62 13.07
N ASN A 142 -6.63 -1.43 12.19
CA ASN A 142 -6.47 -1.25 10.74
C ASN A 142 -6.99 0.11 10.25
N THR A 143 -8.08 0.61 10.83
CA THR A 143 -8.62 1.95 10.54
C THR A 143 -7.59 3.03 10.88
N LEU A 144 -6.95 2.92 12.05
CA LEU A 144 -5.91 3.84 12.49
C LEU A 144 -4.62 3.70 11.67
N GLU A 145 -4.24 2.48 11.27
CA GLU A 145 -3.10 2.26 10.37
C GLU A 145 -3.31 2.93 9.02
N ALA A 146 -4.50 2.79 8.42
CA ALA A 146 -4.83 3.47 7.18
C ALA A 146 -4.83 5.00 7.33
N ALA A 147 -5.33 5.52 8.46
CA ALA A 147 -5.27 6.95 8.76
C ALA A 147 -3.82 7.44 8.92
N LEU A 148 -2.96 6.63 9.54
CA LEU A 148 -1.53 6.90 9.70
C LEU A 148 -0.83 6.96 8.35
N ALA A 149 -1.13 6.02 7.44
CA ALA A 149 -0.61 6.04 6.07
C ALA A 149 -1.01 7.32 5.32
N LEU A 150 -2.28 7.74 5.40
CA LEU A 150 -2.75 9.01 4.82
C LEU A 150 -2.01 10.23 5.41
N ASN A 151 -1.80 10.25 6.73
CA ASN A 151 -1.02 11.29 7.41
C ASN A 151 0.41 11.35 6.88
N TYR A 152 1.05 10.18 6.74
CA TYR A 152 2.41 10.07 6.23
C TYR A 152 2.51 10.58 4.77
N ILE A 153 1.64 10.11 3.88
CA ILE A 153 1.60 10.53 2.46
C ILE A 153 1.51 12.07 2.36
N TYR A 154 0.55 12.68 3.06
CA TYR A 154 0.39 14.13 3.06
C TYR A 154 1.66 14.86 3.55
N LYS A 155 2.27 14.38 4.64
CA LYS A 155 3.48 15.00 5.22
C LYS A 155 4.66 14.96 4.25
N VAL A 156 4.89 13.82 3.60
CA VAL A 156 6.00 13.65 2.64
C VAL A 156 5.80 14.53 1.41
N VAL A 157 4.60 14.51 0.80
CA VAL A 157 4.30 15.36 -0.37
C VAL A 157 4.42 16.84 -0.02
N ARG A 158 3.88 17.25 1.14
CA ARG A 158 3.99 18.63 1.63
C ARG A 158 5.44 19.05 1.82
N HIS A 159 6.28 18.17 2.37
CA HIS A 159 7.70 18.44 2.58
C HIS A 159 8.38 18.78 1.24
N TYR A 160 8.25 17.92 0.24
CA TYR A 160 8.88 18.14 -1.07
C TYR A 160 8.29 19.34 -1.82
N TYR A 161 6.99 19.62 -1.68
CA TYR A 161 6.37 20.82 -2.24
C TYR A 161 7.01 22.11 -1.66
N ILE A 162 7.14 22.18 -0.33
CA ILE A 162 7.75 23.34 0.34
C ILE A 162 9.22 23.45 -0.02
N LEU A 163 9.95 22.33 -0.07
CA LEU A 163 11.35 22.28 -0.45
C LEU A 163 11.54 22.82 -1.88
N GLY A 164 10.78 22.33 -2.85
CA GLY A 164 10.82 22.78 -4.24
C GLY A 164 10.47 24.26 -4.37
N LYS A 165 9.42 24.73 -3.68
CA LYS A 165 8.99 26.14 -3.69
C LYS A 165 10.05 27.07 -3.09
N ARG A 166 10.72 26.68 -2.01
CA ARG A 166 11.75 27.50 -1.34
C ARG A 166 13.06 27.55 -2.11
N THR A 167 13.49 26.41 -2.65
CA THR A 167 14.76 26.29 -3.38
C THR A 167 14.66 26.76 -4.84
N LEU A 168 13.43 26.98 -5.34
CA LEU A 168 13.16 27.21 -6.76
C LEU A 168 13.79 26.11 -7.64
N SER A 169 13.86 24.88 -7.11
CA SER A 169 14.44 23.75 -7.81
C SER A 169 13.42 23.14 -8.75
N LEU A 170 13.58 23.40 -10.05
CA LEU A 170 12.72 22.84 -11.09
C LEU A 170 12.65 21.30 -11.00
N TYR A 171 13.78 20.65 -10.75
CA TYR A 171 13.86 19.18 -10.74
C TYR A 171 13.04 18.56 -9.59
N ILE A 172 13.04 19.17 -8.41
CA ILE A 172 12.23 18.70 -7.28
C ILE A 172 10.75 18.83 -7.61
N ILE A 173 10.34 19.96 -8.19
CA ILE A 173 8.94 20.23 -8.54
C ILE A 173 8.49 19.28 -9.65
N MET A 174 9.32 19.05 -10.66
CA MET A 174 9.03 18.15 -11.77
C MET A 174 8.89 16.69 -11.30
N GLN A 175 9.82 16.20 -10.47
CA GLN A 175 9.72 14.84 -9.90
C GLN A 175 8.43 14.67 -9.09
N LEU A 176 8.09 15.67 -8.27
CA LEU A 176 6.87 15.65 -7.48
C LEU A 176 5.63 15.65 -8.38
N GLN A 177 5.57 16.51 -9.39
CA GLN A 177 4.46 16.55 -10.35
C GLN A 177 4.28 15.21 -11.08
N MET A 178 5.37 14.56 -11.50
CA MET A 178 5.30 13.28 -12.22
C MET A 178 4.81 12.12 -11.36
N ILE A 179 5.17 12.06 -10.07
CA ILE A 179 4.78 10.96 -9.18
C ILE A 179 3.40 11.16 -8.54
N LEU A 180 2.92 12.40 -8.46
CA LEU A 180 1.64 12.73 -7.80
C LEU A 180 0.44 11.90 -8.25
N PRO A 181 0.24 11.58 -9.54
CA PRO A 181 -0.88 10.74 -9.96
C PRO A 181 -0.85 9.35 -9.32
N LEU A 182 0.34 8.77 -9.11
CA LEU A 182 0.50 7.49 -8.42
C LEU A 182 0.19 7.62 -6.93
N VAL A 183 0.75 8.66 -6.29
CA VAL A 183 0.51 8.95 -4.87
C VAL A 183 -0.97 9.24 -4.59
N MET A 184 -1.67 9.92 -5.50
CA MET A 184 -3.10 10.18 -5.39
C MET A 184 -3.92 8.88 -5.46
N ARG A 185 -3.59 7.96 -6.39
CA ARG A 185 -4.24 6.64 -6.46
C ARG A 185 -4.02 5.84 -5.18
N GLU A 186 -2.79 5.86 -4.65
CA GLU A 186 -2.45 5.21 -3.38
C GLU A 186 -3.25 5.80 -2.20
N ALA A 187 -3.32 7.13 -2.09
CA ALA A 187 -4.10 7.80 -1.05
C ALA A 187 -5.61 7.49 -1.15
N GLU A 188 -6.16 7.43 -2.36
CA GLU A 188 -7.56 7.04 -2.59
C GLU A 188 -7.83 5.57 -2.19
N ALA A 189 -6.86 4.67 -2.47
CA ALA A 189 -6.94 3.28 -2.05
C ALA A 189 -6.92 3.15 -0.52
N TYR A 190 -6.01 3.84 0.17
CA TYR A 190 -5.99 3.89 1.64
C TYR A 190 -7.27 4.50 2.22
N ALA A 191 -7.81 5.57 1.63
CA ALA A 191 -9.06 6.17 2.08
C ALA A 191 -10.26 5.20 1.93
N SER A 192 -10.27 4.41 0.86
CA SER A 192 -11.29 3.38 0.64
C SER A 192 -11.13 2.21 1.63
N ALA A 193 -9.90 1.75 1.86
CA ALA A 193 -9.59 0.72 2.84
C ALA A 193 -9.95 1.15 4.27
N LEU A 194 -9.65 2.40 4.64
CA LEU A 194 -10.01 2.99 5.92
C LEU A 194 -11.52 2.89 6.19
N LYS A 195 -12.35 3.25 5.19
CA LYS A 195 -13.82 3.11 5.29
C LYS A 195 -14.21 1.64 5.44
N ALA A 196 -13.63 0.74 4.65
CA ALA A 196 -13.92 -0.69 4.76
C ALA A 196 -13.59 -1.24 6.15
N PHE A 197 -12.43 -0.89 6.72
CA PHE A 197 -12.05 -1.31 8.08
C PHE A 197 -12.97 -0.74 9.15
N ALA A 198 -13.35 0.53 9.05
CA ALA A 198 -14.28 1.15 10.00
C ALA A 198 -15.65 0.43 10.03
N TYR A 199 -16.11 -0.09 8.89
CA TYR A 199 -17.35 -0.86 8.78
C TYR A 199 -17.18 -2.38 8.90
N GLY A 200 -15.96 -2.88 9.12
CA GLY A 200 -15.67 -4.32 9.15
C GLY A 200 -15.98 -5.06 7.84
N GLN A 201 -15.88 -4.36 6.71
CA GLN A 201 -16.13 -4.91 5.38
C GLN A 201 -14.89 -5.64 4.84
N PRO A 202 -15.07 -6.76 4.11
CA PRO A 202 -13.96 -7.41 3.43
C PRO A 202 -13.39 -6.52 2.32
N ILE A 203 -12.06 -6.52 2.19
CA ILE A 203 -11.35 -5.79 1.13
C ILE A 203 -10.94 -6.72 -0.02
N GLY A 204 -10.49 -6.13 -1.14
CA GLY A 204 -10.19 -6.83 -2.41
C GLY A 204 -9.16 -7.97 -2.32
N ASP A 205 -8.39 -8.04 -1.25
CA ASP A 205 -7.44 -9.13 -0.94
C ASP A 205 -8.12 -10.41 -0.39
N GLY A 206 -9.44 -10.38 -0.21
CA GLY A 206 -10.19 -11.49 0.40
C GLY A 206 -10.32 -12.75 -0.46
N ALA A 207 -9.84 -12.79 -1.71
CA ALA A 207 -10.05 -13.92 -2.62
C ALA A 207 -9.45 -15.22 -2.07
N GLY A 208 -8.18 -15.19 -1.63
CA GLY A 208 -7.52 -16.34 -1.01
C GLY A 208 -8.23 -16.81 0.26
N ALA A 209 -8.56 -15.86 1.14
CA ALA A 209 -9.30 -16.14 2.38
C ALA A 209 -10.69 -16.73 2.12
N LEU A 210 -11.39 -16.29 1.06
CA LEU A 210 -12.71 -16.77 0.67
C LEU A 210 -12.65 -18.20 0.10
N VAL A 211 -11.64 -18.50 -0.74
CA VAL A 211 -11.40 -19.86 -1.23
C VAL A 211 -11.15 -20.81 -0.07
N ALA A 212 -10.25 -20.44 0.84
CA ALA A 212 -9.98 -21.22 2.04
C ALA A 212 -11.23 -21.39 2.92
N ALA A 213 -11.99 -20.32 3.17
CA ALA A 213 -13.23 -20.38 3.95
C ALA A 213 -14.29 -21.30 3.32
N LYS A 214 -14.39 -21.32 1.99
CA LYS A 214 -15.28 -22.22 1.25
C LYS A 214 -14.88 -23.68 1.40
N LEU A 215 -13.58 -23.99 1.30
CA LEU A 215 -13.06 -25.35 1.51
C LEU A 215 -13.27 -25.84 2.94
N MET A 216 -13.11 -24.95 3.92
CA MET A 216 -13.33 -25.25 5.34
C MET A 216 -14.81 -25.38 5.74
N HIS A 217 -15.76 -25.10 4.84
CA HIS A 217 -17.18 -25.05 5.20
C HIS A 217 -17.70 -26.42 5.63
N GLY A 218 -18.30 -26.50 6.81
CA GLY A 218 -18.81 -27.76 7.39
C GLY A 218 -17.76 -28.62 8.10
N TYR A 219 -16.49 -28.18 8.15
CA TYR A 219 -15.42 -28.89 8.85
C TYR A 219 -15.01 -28.17 10.14
N GLU A 220 -14.49 -28.95 11.10
CA GLU A 220 -13.96 -28.41 12.35
C GLU A 220 -12.71 -27.56 12.09
N LYS A 221 -12.69 -26.37 12.69
CA LYS A 221 -11.59 -25.42 12.59
C LYS A 221 -10.86 -25.39 13.92
N ARG A 222 -9.54 -25.46 13.90
CA ARG A 222 -8.68 -25.27 15.08
C ARG A 222 -7.74 -24.09 14.89
N LYS A 223 -7.42 -23.40 15.98
CA LYS A 223 -6.35 -22.39 15.99
C LYS A 223 -5.01 -23.10 15.88
N ILE A 224 -4.12 -22.60 15.02
CA ILE A 224 -2.84 -23.26 14.70
C ILE A 224 -1.64 -22.36 14.99
N SER A 225 -1.79 -21.05 14.82
CA SER A 225 -0.80 -20.03 15.19
C SER A 225 -1.54 -18.72 15.49
N LYS A 226 -0.80 -17.66 15.80
CA LYS A 226 -1.38 -16.33 16.09
C LYS A 226 -2.27 -15.88 14.92
N ASP A 227 -3.54 -15.63 15.24
CA ASP A 227 -4.61 -15.20 14.33
C ASP A 227 -4.73 -16.05 13.06
N CYS A 228 -4.46 -17.36 13.14
CA CYS A 228 -4.64 -18.31 12.03
C CYS A 228 -5.42 -19.55 12.48
N VAL A 229 -6.31 -20.00 11.59
CA VAL A 229 -7.10 -21.21 11.75
C VAL A 229 -6.79 -22.21 10.64
N ALA A 230 -6.87 -23.48 10.99
CA ALA A 230 -6.72 -24.59 10.05
C ALA A 230 -7.90 -25.56 10.14
N ALA A 231 -8.23 -26.20 9.02
CA ALA A 231 -9.17 -27.31 8.97
C ALA A 231 -8.59 -28.44 8.12
N THR A 232 -8.91 -29.67 8.50
CA THR A 232 -8.55 -30.88 7.74
C THR A 232 -9.75 -31.30 6.92
N VAL A 233 -9.60 -31.32 5.60
CA VAL A 233 -10.70 -31.61 4.67
C VAL A 233 -10.31 -32.70 3.67
N PRO A 234 -11.22 -33.62 3.32
CA PRO A 234 -11.02 -34.51 2.18
C PRO A 234 -11.15 -33.70 0.88
N LEU A 235 -10.17 -33.80 0.00
CA LEU A 235 -10.16 -33.12 -1.30
C LEU A 235 -9.61 -34.08 -2.36
N GLU A 236 -10.45 -34.46 -3.32
CA GLU A 236 -10.07 -35.31 -4.47
C GLU A 236 -9.32 -36.60 -4.08
N GLY A 237 -9.78 -37.29 -3.03
CA GLY A 237 -9.15 -38.50 -2.52
C GLY A 237 -7.85 -38.29 -1.75
N ARG A 238 -7.48 -37.03 -1.47
CA ARG A 238 -6.36 -36.62 -0.62
C ARG A 238 -6.86 -35.92 0.64
N THR A 239 -6.00 -35.82 1.65
CA THR A 239 -6.22 -34.97 2.81
C THR A 239 -5.60 -33.61 2.55
N ALA A 240 -6.40 -32.54 2.62
CA ALA A 240 -5.95 -31.17 2.51
C ALA A 240 -6.01 -30.49 3.88
N TYR A 241 -4.91 -29.84 4.25
CA TYR A 241 -4.84 -28.95 5.41
C TYR A 241 -5.00 -27.52 4.91
N VAL A 242 -6.19 -26.97 5.09
CA VAL A 242 -6.51 -25.61 4.63
C VAL A 242 -6.17 -24.66 5.76
N ILE A 243 -5.48 -23.55 5.46
CA ILE A 243 -5.07 -22.53 6.43
C ILE A 243 -5.61 -21.18 5.96
N LYS A 244 -6.06 -20.34 6.90
CA LYS A 244 -6.34 -18.93 6.64
C LYS A 244 -6.20 -18.09 7.93
N ALA A 245 -6.09 -16.78 7.77
CA ALA A 245 -6.23 -15.86 8.90
C ALA A 245 -7.59 -16.02 9.59
N GLU A 246 -7.63 -15.85 10.91
CA GLU A 246 -8.84 -15.88 11.72
C GLU A 246 -9.69 -14.64 11.42
N GLY A 247 -10.96 -14.83 11.08
CA GLY A 247 -11.88 -13.74 10.72
C GLY A 247 -13.17 -13.82 11.55
N PRO A 248 -14.05 -12.80 11.49
CA PRO A 248 -14.17 -11.80 10.42
C PRO A 248 -13.35 -10.50 10.60
N GLY A 249 -12.55 -10.36 11.66
CA GLY A 249 -11.65 -9.20 11.82
C GLY A 249 -10.58 -9.12 10.74
N GLY A 250 -10.04 -7.92 10.51
CA GLY A 250 -8.95 -7.67 9.55
C GLY A 250 -7.59 -8.21 10.04
N ASN A 251 -7.50 -9.51 10.28
CA ASN A 251 -6.28 -10.16 10.73
C ASN A 251 -5.43 -10.64 9.55
N VAL A 252 -4.12 -10.49 9.68
CA VAL A 252 -3.14 -11.09 8.77
C VAL A 252 -2.57 -12.38 9.36
N GLY A 253 -2.39 -12.42 10.69
CA GLY A 253 -1.88 -13.58 11.43
C GLY A 253 -0.44 -13.96 11.10
N LYS A 254 -0.02 -15.14 11.55
CA LYS A 254 1.30 -15.73 11.28
C LYS A 254 1.19 -17.00 10.43
N PRO A 255 0.91 -16.88 9.11
CA PRO A 255 0.73 -18.03 8.23
C PRO A 255 2.01 -18.87 8.04
N GLY A 256 3.20 -18.27 8.15
CA GLY A 256 4.47 -18.99 8.09
C GLY A 256 4.64 -19.93 9.27
N ASP A 257 4.27 -19.49 10.47
CA ASP A 257 4.23 -20.35 11.66
C ASP A 257 3.16 -21.44 11.50
N ALA A 258 1.96 -21.10 11.00
CA ALA A 258 0.89 -22.06 10.75
C ALA A 258 1.31 -23.19 9.80
N ILE A 259 1.92 -22.83 8.67
CA ILE A 259 2.42 -23.78 7.66
C ILE A 259 3.49 -24.67 8.27
N LYS A 260 4.45 -24.09 9.00
CA LYS A 260 5.51 -24.84 9.68
C LYS A 260 4.92 -25.87 10.66
N THR A 261 3.96 -25.46 11.49
CA THR A 261 3.30 -26.37 12.44
C THR A 261 2.62 -27.54 11.73
N ILE A 262 1.87 -27.30 10.65
CA ILE A 262 1.23 -28.38 9.87
C ILE A 262 2.27 -29.33 9.26
N ILE A 263 3.38 -28.82 8.74
CA ILE A 263 4.46 -29.66 8.20
C ILE A 263 5.06 -30.54 9.30
N GLU A 264 5.35 -29.96 10.48
CA GLU A 264 5.96 -30.65 11.60
C GLU A 264 5.04 -31.73 12.22
N GLU A 265 3.76 -31.43 12.41
CA GLU A 265 2.74 -32.40 12.87
C GLU A 265 2.61 -33.60 11.93
N ASN A 266 2.82 -33.39 10.63
CA ASN A 266 2.81 -34.44 9.62
C ASN A 266 4.19 -35.07 9.39
N SER A 267 5.18 -34.79 10.24
CA SER A 267 6.55 -35.31 10.12
C SER A 267 7.19 -35.04 8.74
N GLY A 268 6.88 -33.89 8.14
CA GLY A 268 7.36 -33.52 6.80
C GLY A 268 6.63 -34.19 5.63
N LYS A 269 5.62 -35.04 5.89
CA LYS A 269 4.89 -35.79 4.85
C LYS A 269 3.81 -34.95 4.18
N ILE A 270 4.21 -33.84 3.57
CA ILE A 270 3.34 -32.97 2.76
C ILE A 270 3.73 -33.12 1.29
N ALA A 271 2.77 -33.50 0.45
CA ALA A 271 3.03 -33.73 -0.97
C ALA A 271 3.26 -32.43 -1.76
N SER A 272 2.52 -31.37 -1.42
CA SER A 272 2.65 -30.05 -2.02
C SER A 272 1.91 -29.01 -1.17
N ILE A 273 2.35 -27.76 -1.25
CA ILE A 273 1.64 -26.59 -0.72
C ILE A 273 1.10 -25.78 -1.91
N ILE A 274 -0.15 -25.32 -1.80
CA ILE A 274 -0.78 -24.44 -2.77
C ILE A 274 -1.17 -23.17 -2.03
N VAL A 275 -0.58 -22.05 -2.43
CA VAL A 275 -0.92 -20.72 -1.91
C VAL A 275 -1.92 -20.10 -2.87
N VAL A 276 -2.98 -19.50 -2.36
CA VAL A 276 -3.99 -18.81 -3.17
C VAL A 276 -4.10 -17.39 -2.64
N ASP A 277 -3.77 -16.42 -3.47
CA ASP A 277 -3.69 -15.01 -3.08
C ASP A 277 -4.28 -14.08 -4.16
N ALA A 278 -4.65 -12.86 -3.77
CA ALA A 278 -5.14 -11.86 -4.71
C ALA A 278 -3.99 -10.97 -5.20
N ALA A 279 -3.43 -11.30 -6.37
CA ALA A 279 -2.36 -10.49 -6.96
C ALA A 279 -2.86 -9.16 -7.55
N LEU A 280 -1.99 -8.15 -7.51
CA LEU A 280 -2.17 -6.95 -8.32
C LEU A 280 -2.06 -7.31 -9.81
N LYS A 281 -2.94 -6.71 -10.61
CA LYS A 281 -2.90 -6.85 -12.08
C LYS A 281 -2.05 -5.74 -12.70
N LEU A 282 -1.44 -6.02 -13.83
CA LEU A 282 -0.82 -5.00 -14.68
C LEU A 282 -1.87 -4.21 -15.46
N GLU A 283 -1.52 -2.99 -15.89
CA GLU A 283 -2.28 -2.28 -16.90
C GLU A 283 -2.32 -3.12 -18.20
N GLY A 284 -3.53 -3.43 -18.67
CA GLY A 284 -3.76 -4.31 -19.82
C GLY A 284 -4.26 -5.71 -19.46
N GLU A 285 -4.06 -6.17 -18.22
CA GLU A 285 -4.60 -7.45 -17.76
C GLU A 285 -6.08 -7.34 -17.37
N LYS A 286 -6.81 -8.42 -17.66
CA LYS A 286 -8.23 -8.56 -17.30
C LYS A 286 -8.36 -8.78 -15.78
N PRO A 287 -9.19 -8.00 -15.08
CA PRO A 287 -9.54 -8.30 -13.69
C PRO A 287 -10.09 -9.71 -13.54
N GLY A 288 -9.69 -10.41 -12.47
CA GLY A 288 -10.13 -11.78 -12.19
C GLY A 288 -9.51 -12.85 -13.08
N ALA A 289 -8.48 -12.51 -13.88
CA ALA A 289 -7.66 -13.51 -14.54
C ALA A 289 -6.91 -14.36 -13.50
N VAL A 290 -6.70 -15.64 -13.80
CA VAL A 290 -5.92 -16.56 -12.98
C VAL A 290 -4.51 -16.61 -13.53
N ALA A 291 -3.53 -16.44 -12.65
CA ALA A 291 -2.12 -16.66 -12.92
C ALA A 291 -1.61 -17.79 -12.02
N GLU A 292 -0.68 -18.59 -12.52
CA GLU A 292 -0.08 -19.72 -11.81
C GLU A 292 1.44 -19.56 -11.80
N GLY A 293 2.08 -19.95 -10.70
CA GLY A 293 3.52 -19.80 -10.50
C GLY A 293 4.09 -20.73 -9.43
N ILE A 294 5.39 -20.58 -9.20
CA ILE A 294 6.16 -21.32 -8.19
C ILE A 294 6.72 -20.32 -7.19
N GLY A 295 6.48 -20.57 -5.91
CA GLY A 295 7.01 -19.77 -4.80
C GLY A 295 5.96 -19.46 -3.74
N VAL A 296 6.38 -18.72 -2.71
CA VAL A 296 5.50 -18.27 -1.62
C VAL A 296 4.89 -16.93 -2.00
N ALA A 297 3.60 -16.92 -2.35
CA ALA A 297 2.79 -15.72 -2.57
C ALA A 297 2.09 -15.30 -1.27
N ILE A 298 2.87 -14.70 -0.36
CA ILE A 298 2.36 -14.13 0.90
C ILE A 298 2.83 -12.67 0.97
N GLY A 299 1.90 -11.76 1.23
CA GLY A 299 2.19 -10.33 1.40
C GLY A 299 2.98 -9.99 2.67
N GLY A 300 3.21 -8.70 2.87
CA GLY A 300 3.86 -8.16 4.07
C GLY A 300 5.39 -8.03 3.99
N PRO A 301 6.08 -7.80 5.13
CA PRO A 301 7.49 -7.42 5.17
C PRO A 301 8.51 -8.52 4.80
N GLY A 302 8.04 -9.72 4.41
CA GLY A 302 8.89 -10.84 3.99
C GLY A 302 9.25 -11.85 5.09
N VAL A 303 8.93 -11.58 6.36
CA VAL A 303 9.21 -12.50 7.49
C VAL A 303 8.50 -13.85 7.30
N GLU A 304 7.19 -13.82 7.05
CA GLU A 304 6.40 -15.05 6.91
C GLU A 304 6.82 -15.84 5.67
N LYS A 305 7.12 -15.13 4.56
CA LYS A 305 7.68 -15.72 3.36
C LYS A 305 8.99 -16.48 3.63
N PHE A 306 9.93 -15.85 4.33
CA PHE A 306 11.20 -16.45 4.71
C PHE A 306 11.02 -17.73 5.54
N LYS A 307 10.17 -17.70 6.57
CA LYS A 307 9.90 -18.87 7.42
C LYS A 307 9.33 -20.06 6.64
N VAL A 308 8.45 -19.78 5.67
CA VAL A 308 7.91 -20.82 4.78
C VAL A 308 9.03 -21.37 3.91
N GLU A 309 9.83 -20.51 3.27
CA GLU A 309 10.95 -20.94 2.41
C GLU A 309 11.98 -21.80 3.17
N GLU A 310 12.32 -21.45 4.42
CA GLU A 310 13.19 -22.29 5.27
C GLU A 310 12.58 -23.68 5.53
N SER A 311 11.28 -23.72 5.81
CA SER A 311 10.56 -24.98 6.05
C SER A 311 10.51 -25.84 4.78
N LEU A 312 10.21 -25.23 3.63
CA LEU A 312 10.20 -25.90 2.33
C LEU A 312 11.57 -26.48 1.98
N LEU A 313 12.65 -25.73 2.22
CA LEU A 313 14.02 -26.18 1.97
C LEU A 313 14.40 -27.38 2.86
N LYS A 314 14.06 -27.31 4.15
CA LYS A 314 14.34 -28.36 5.13
C LYS A 314 13.66 -29.68 4.79
N TYR A 315 12.38 -29.64 4.39
CA TYR A 315 11.57 -30.84 4.13
C TYR A 315 11.45 -31.21 2.64
N ARG A 316 12.03 -30.41 1.73
CA ARG A 316 11.98 -30.61 0.27
C ARG A 316 10.56 -30.68 -0.30
N ILE A 317 9.68 -29.81 0.20
CA ILE A 317 8.27 -29.78 -0.19
C ILE A 317 8.10 -28.84 -1.41
N PRO A 318 7.42 -29.27 -2.49
CA PRO A 318 7.06 -28.40 -3.60
C PRO A 318 5.98 -27.37 -3.20
N ILE A 319 6.09 -26.14 -3.70
CA ILE A 319 5.10 -25.08 -3.51
C ILE A 319 4.65 -24.48 -4.84
N ASN A 320 3.35 -24.28 -4.96
CA ASN A 320 2.70 -23.61 -6.08
C ASN A 320 1.92 -22.39 -5.56
N ALA A 321 1.75 -21.38 -6.41
CA ALA A 321 0.99 -20.17 -6.15
C ALA A 321 0.08 -19.84 -7.34
#